data_AF-A0AAJ2SLT2-F1
#
_entry.id   AF-A0AAJ2SLT2-F1
#
_cell.length_a   1.000
_cell.length_b   1.000
_cell.length_c   1.000
_cell.angle_alpha   90.00
_cell.angle_beta   90.00
_cell.angle_gamma   90.00
#
_symmetry.space_group_name_H-M   'P 1'
#
loop_
_entity.id
_entity.type
_entity.pdbx_description
1 polymer ?
#
loop_
_entity_poly.entity_id
_entity_poly.type
_entity_poly.pdbx_seq_one_letter_code
_entity_poly.pdbx_strand_id
1 'polypeptide(L)'
;MNQLVVYDLTRLIARRNAETPTGIDRVDLRYALELFNAEDKDVAFVRQDGVRLVLLDDTSSREFIKTIANRWNHGQKETSPSIPVDALE
;
A
#
# COMPACT_ATOMS: atom_id res chain seq x y z
N MET A 1 -2.81 2.43 26.08
CA MET A 1 -3.36 3.22 24.96
C MET A 1 -2.65 2.75 23.71
N ASN A 2 -3.40 2.35 22.70
CA ASN A 2 -2.81 2.01 21.40
C ASN A 2 -2.31 3.31 20.74
N GLN A 3 -1.24 3.20 19.97
CA GLN A 3 -0.71 4.33 19.23
C GLN A 3 -1.63 4.61 18.03
N LEU A 4 -2.13 5.84 17.90
CA LEU A 4 -2.86 6.28 16.72
C LEU A 4 -1.88 6.56 15.58
N VAL A 5 -2.08 5.91 14.44
CA VAL A 5 -1.36 6.16 13.20
C VAL A 5 -2.34 6.71 12.17
N VAL A 6 -2.04 7.91 11.65
CA VAL A 6 -2.77 8.50 10.52
C VAL A 6 -2.00 8.18 9.24
N TYR A 7 -2.61 7.46 8.31
CA TYR A 7 -1.94 7.03 7.08
C TYR A 7 -2.61 7.59 5.83
N ASP A 8 -1.85 8.28 5.00
CA ASP A 8 -2.34 8.95 3.80
C ASP A 8 -2.31 8.03 2.57
N LEU A 9 -3.49 7.68 2.07
CA LEU A 9 -3.68 6.83 0.88
C LEU A 9 -3.73 7.62 -0.43
N THR A 10 -3.52 8.94 -0.42
CA THR A 10 -3.67 9.81 -1.61
C THR A 10 -2.92 9.31 -2.82
N ARG A 11 -1.66 8.90 -2.63
CA ARG A 11 -0.83 8.41 -3.72
C ARG A 11 -1.39 7.13 -4.31
N LEU A 12 -1.71 6.13 -3.47
CA LEU A 12 -2.31 4.87 -3.93
C LEU A 12 -3.63 5.12 -4.65
N ILE A 13 -4.47 6.02 -4.14
CA ILE A 13 -5.73 6.42 -4.78
C ILE A 13 -5.46 7.07 -6.13
N ALA A 14 -4.52 8.00 -6.24
CA ALA A 14 -4.17 8.66 -7.50
C ALA A 14 -3.61 7.66 -8.53
N ARG A 15 -2.88 6.64 -8.06
CA ARG A 15 -2.27 5.59 -8.89
C ARG A 15 -3.18 4.39 -9.10
N ARG A 16 -4.43 4.44 -8.61
CA ARG A 16 -5.37 3.32 -8.63
C ARG A 16 -5.74 2.78 -9.99
N ASN A 17 -5.38 3.42 -11.10
CA ASN A 17 -5.61 2.93 -12.46
C ASN A 17 -4.31 2.60 -13.22
N ALA A 18 -3.15 2.69 -12.55
CA ALA A 18 -1.88 2.31 -13.14
C ALA A 18 -1.83 0.79 -13.39
N GLU A 19 -1.45 0.40 -14.60
CA GLU A 19 -1.30 -1.01 -14.97
C GLU A 19 -0.20 -1.70 -14.15
N THR A 20 0.93 -1.02 -13.93
CA THR A 20 2.06 -1.51 -13.13
C THR A 20 2.46 -0.50 -12.04
N PRO A 21 2.96 -0.96 -10.88
CA PRO A 21 3.44 -0.08 -9.82
C PRO A 21 4.89 0.39 -10.07
N THR A 22 5.14 1.67 -9.81
CA THR A 22 6.50 2.20 -9.65
C THR A 22 7.13 1.67 -8.36
N GLY A 23 8.44 1.86 -8.18
CA GLY A 23 9.11 1.49 -6.92
C GLY A 23 8.49 2.16 -5.69
N ILE A 24 8.13 3.45 -5.81
CA ILE A 24 7.48 4.19 -4.72
C ILE A 24 6.07 3.64 -4.43
N ASP A 25 5.32 3.23 -5.47
CA ASP A 25 3.99 2.63 -5.26
C ASP A 25 4.06 1.32 -4.48
N ARG A 26 5.11 0.51 -4.69
CA ARG A 26 5.31 -0.74 -3.94
C ARG A 26 5.64 -0.49 -2.48
N VAL A 27 6.49 0.50 -2.21
CA VAL A 27 6.85 0.89 -0.84
C VAL A 27 5.63 1.43 -0.09
N ASP A 28 4.89 2.34 -0.73
CA ASP A 28 3.66 2.92 -0.17
C ASP A 28 2.60 1.85 0.10
N LEU A 29 2.36 0.95 -0.86
CA LEU A 29 1.46 -0.19 -0.66
C LEU A 29 1.92 -1.11 0.48
N ARG A 30 3.23 -1.35 0.61
CA ARG A 30 3.76 -2.18 1.69
C ARG A 30 3.45 -1.58 3.05
N TYR A 31 3.67 -0.28 3.26
CA TYR A 31 3.30 0.38 4.52
C TYR A 31 1.80 0.33 4.79
N ALA A 32 0.97 0.57 3.77
CA ALA A 32 -0.48 0.43 3.90
C ALA A 32 -0.89 -0.99 4.34
N LEU A 33 -0.25 -2.04 3.79
CA LEU A 33 -0.51 -3.43 4.15
C LEU A 33 -0.02 -3.80 5.56
N GLU A 34 1.12 -3.27 6.00
CA GLU A 34 1.61 -3.47 7.37
C GLU A 34 0.65 -2.83 8.39
N LEU A 35 0.20 -1.59 8.14
CA LEU A 35 -0.76 -0.91 9.00
C LEU A 35 -2.15 -1.52 8.94
N PHE A 36 -2.56 -2.02 7.78
CA PHE A 36 -3.79 -2.79 7.62
C PHE A 36 -3.82 -4.01 8.56
N ASN A 37 -2.70 -4.71 8.75
CA ASN A 37 -2.62 -5.92 9.57
C ASN A 37 -2.22 -5.65 11.04
N ALA A 38 -2.02 -4.39 11.43
CA ALA A 38 -1.57 -4.05 12.78
C ALA A 38 -2.74 -4.15 13.78
N GLU A 39 -2.68 -5.11 14.69
CA GLU A 39 -3.67 -5.29 15.78
C GLU A 39 -3.34 -4.42 17.02
N ASP A 40 -2.09 -3.96 17.13
CA ASP A 40 -1.56 -3.18 18.26
C ASP A 40 -1.69 -1.66 18.08
N LYS A 41 -2.26 -1.21 16.96
CA LYS A 41 -2.35 0.20 16.57
C LYS A 41 -3.77 0.57 16.19
N ASP A 42 -4.15 1.79 16.54
CA ASP A 42 -5.36 2.40 16.00
C ASP A 42 -4.97 3.08 14.69
N VAL A 43 -5.53 2.67 13.57
CA VAL A 43 -5.16 3.20 12.24
C VAL A 43 -6.32 4.01 11.66
N ALA A 44 -6.04 5.26 11.30
CA ALA A 44 -6.95 6.14 10.59
C ALA A 44 -6.43 6.39 9.18
N PHE A 45 -7.10 5.82 8.17
CA PHE A 45 -6.78 6.08 6.78
C PHE A 45 -7.36 7.41 6.32
N VAL A 46 -6.57 8.20 5.62
CA VAL A 46 -6.97 9.52 5.11
C VAL A 46 -6.63 9.66 3.64
N ARG A 47 -7.24 10.67 3.00
CA ARG A 47 -6.78 11.19 1.72
C ARG A 47 -6.69 12.71 1.78
N GLN A 48 -5.84 13.27 0.95
CA GLN A 48 -5.74 14.70 0.72
C GLN A 48 -6.81 15.14 -0.27
N ASP A 49 -7.50 16.22 0.09
CA ASP A 49 -8.42 16.96 -0.76
C ASP A 49 -8.02 18.45 -0.71
N GLY A 50 -7.26 18.88 -1.71
CA GLY A 50 -6.62 20.19 -1.72
C GLY A 50 -5.64 20.36 -0.57
N VAL A 51 -5.97 21.23 0.39
CA VAL A 51 -5.16 21.52 1.60
C VAL A 51 -5.64 20.79 2.85
N ARG A 52 -6.61 19.89 2.72
CA ARG A 52 -7.24 19.19 3.85
C ARG A 52 -6.95 17.71 3.78
N LEU A 53 -6.84 17.07 4.94
CA LEU A 53 -6.94 15.62 5.07
C LEU A 53 -8.39 15.26 5.41
N VAL A 54 -8.92 14.29 4.69
CA VAL A 54 -10.27 13.77 4.85
C VAL A 54 -10.16 12.33 5.35
N LEU A 55 -10.81 12.05 6.47
CA LEU A 55 -10.92 10.70 7.02
C LEU A 55 -11.68 9.82 6.02
N LEU A 56 -11.12 8.65 5.74
CA LEU A 56 -11.77 7.62 4.94
C LEU A 56 -12.47 6.64 5.87
N ASP A 57 -13.54 6.01 5.38
CA ASP A 57 -14.14 4.92 6.10
C ASP A 57 -13.18 3.72 6.11
N ASP A 58 -13.07 3.07 7.27
CA ASP A 58 -12.08 2.02 7.48
C ASP A 58 -12.33 0.81 6.57
N THR A 59 -13.60 0.38 6.45
CA THR A 59 -13.99 -0.77 5.62
C THR A 59 -13.60 -0.58 4.15
N SER A 60 -13.99 0.54 3.51
CA SER A 60 -13.67 0.77 2.09
C SER A 60 -12.18 1.01 1.89
N SER A 61 -11.47 1.63 2.85
CA SER A 61 -10.02 1.79 2.79
C SER A 61 -9.31 0.44 2.76
N ARG A 62 -9.76 -0.46 3.63
CA ARG A 62 -9.28 -1.85 3.74
C ARG A 62 -9.55 -2.66 2.47
N GLU A 63 -10.74 -2.55 1.91
CA GLU A 63 -11.10 -3.17 0.63
C GLU A 63 -10.27 -2.60 -0.54
N PHE A 64 -10.05 -1.29 -0.55
CA PHE A 64 -9.23 -0.61 -1.54
C PHE A 64 -7.78 -1.10 -1.53
N ILE A 65 -7.15 -1.17 -0.36
CA ILE A 65 -5.76 -1.66 -0.19
C ILE A 65 -5.64 -3.10 -0.73
N LYS A 66 -6.57 -3.99 -0.37
CA LYS A 66 -6.60 -5.37 -0.89
C LYS A 66 -6.74 -5.40 -2.41
N THR A 67 -7.61 -4.58 -2.97
CA THR A 67 -7.88 -4.53 -4.42
C THR A 67 -6.64 -4.10 -5.19
N ILE A 68 -5.95 -3.05 -4.73
CA ILE A 68 -4.70 -2.57 -5.33
C ILE A 68 -3.61 -3.62 -5.20
N ALA A 69 -3.45 -4.22 -4.02
CA ALA A 69 -2.45 -5.25 -3.77
C ALA A 69 -2.64 -6.45 -4.70
N ASN A 70 -3.87 -6.96 -4.81
CA ASN A 70 -4.20 -8.04 -5.72
C ASN A 70 -3.84 -7.64 -7.15
N ARG A 71 -4.33 -6.50 -7.64
CA ARG A 71 -4.09 -6.11 -9.03
C ARG A 71 -2.60 -6.04 -9.38
N TRP A 72 -1.79 -5.41 -8.52
CA TRP A 72 -0.35 -5.25 -8.80
C TRP A 72 0.48 -6.51 -8.51
N ASN A 73 -0.03 -7.46 -7.72
CA ASN A 73 0.59 -8.77 -7.53
C ASN A 73 0.35 -9.74 -8.69
N HIS A 74 -0.67 -9.55 -9.54
CA HIS A 74 -0.91 -10.43 -10.69
C HIS A 74 0.19 -10.32 -11.80
N GLY A 75 1.20 -9.47 -11.61
CA GLY A 75 2.43 -9.44 -12.41
C GLY A 75 3.64 -10.14 -11.79
N GLN A 76 3.55 -10.64 -10.55
CA GLN A 76 4.62 -11.36 -9.87
C GLN A 76 4.17 -12.79 -9.58
N LYS A 77 4.56 -13.75 -10.45
CA LYS A 77 4.94 -15.06 -9.91
C LYS A 77 6.07 -14.79 -8.94
N GLU A 78 5.94 -15.22 -7.68
CA GLU A 78 7.10 -15.38 -6.81
C GLU A 78 8.14 -16.18 -7.58
N THR A 79 9.17 -15.48 -8.06
CA THR A 79 10.40 -16.12 -8.48
C THR A 79 11.26 -16.05 -7.25
N SER A 80 11.48 -17.19 -6.61
CA SER A 80 12.70 -17.40 -5.85
C SER A 80 13.87 -16.90 -6.70
N PRO A 81 14.88 -16.23 -6.13
CA PRO A 81 15.96 -15.65 -6.92
C PRO A 81 16.57 -16.75 -7.79
N SER A 82 16.38 -16.65 -9.10
CA SER A 82 16.84 -17.63 -10.10
C SER A 82 18.21 -17.27 -10.67
N ILE A 83 18.84 -16.20 -10.18
CA ILE A 83 20.17 -15.77 -10.57
C ILE A 83 21.03 -15.73 -9.29
N PRO A 84 22.08 -16.57 -9.18
CA PRO A 84 23.12 -16.39 -8.18
C PRO A 84 23.70 -14.99 -8.33
N VAL A 85 23.87 -14.28 -7.21
CA VAL A 85 24.41 -12.90 -7.17
C VAL A 85 25.78 -12.80 -7.87
N ASP A 86 26.46 -13.93 -8.04
CA ASP A 86 27.77 -14.08 -8.68
C ASP A 86 27.77 -13.95 -10.22
N ALA A 87 26.61 -13.76 -10.87
CA ALA A 87 26.51 -13.63 -12.33
C ALA A 87 26.52 -12.17 -12.85
N LEU A 88 26.91 -11.21 -12.02
CA LEU A 88 26.99 -9.77 -12.37
C LEU A 88 28.43 -9.21 -12.34
N GLU A 89 29.40 -10.03 -12.73
CA GLU A 89 30.73 -9.57 -13.17
C GLU A 89 30.92 -9.75 -14.68
#